data_AF-A0A1G6UAX2-F1
#
_entry.id   AF-A0A1G6UAX2-F1
#
_cell.length_a   1.000
_cell.length_b   1.000
_cell.length_c   1.000
_cell.angle_alpha   90.00
_cell.angle_beta   90.00
_cell.angle_gamma   90.00
#
_symmetry.space_group_name_H-M   'P 1'
#
loop_
_entity.id
_entity.type
_entity.pdbx_description
1 polymer ?
#
loop_
_entity_poly.entity_id
_entity_poly.type
_entity_poly.pdbx_seq_one_letter_code
_entity_poly.pdbx_strand_id
1 'polypeptide(L)' 'MTLTTYRDVPFNGPFYEQLDWKALDDEDLTHGLVTERRGEAAAGLDQWPRIAMGISLL' A
#
# COMPACT_ATOMS: atom_id res chain seq x y z
N MET A 1 4.95 10.19 2.16
CA MET A 1 5.33 9.28 1.06
C MET A 1 4.44 8.04 1.12
N THR A 2 4.10 7.43 -0.02
CA THR A 2 3.22 6.24 -0.07
C THR A 2 3.90 5.08 -0.80
N LEU A 3 3.51 3.86 -0.45
CA LEU A 3 3.92 2.61 -1.08
C LEU A 3 2.71 1.67 -1.13
N THR A 4 2.61 0.81 -2.16
CA THR A 4 1.75 -0.37 -2.07
C THR A 4 2.54 -1.66 -2.17
N THR A 5 2.38 -2.54 -1.18
CA THR A 5 3.11 -3.81 -1.08
C THR A 5 2.14 -4.97 -0.80
N TYR A 6 2.66 -6.21 -0.68
CA TYR A 6 1.85 -7.36 -0.26
C TYR A 6 1.62 -7.35 1.24
N ARG A 7 0.35 -7.52 1.65
CA ARG A 7 -0.09 -7.36 3.05
C ARG A 7 0.58 -8.37 3.99
N ASP A 8 0.59 -9.64 3.58
CA ASP A 8 0.90 -10.76 4.49
C ASP A 8 2.28 -11.39 4.25
N VAL A 9 3.08 -10.83 3.33
CA VAL A 9 4.43 -11.33 3.04
C VAL A 9 5.42 -10.75 4.07
N PRO A 10 6.17 -11.56 4.84
CA PRO A 10 6.93 -11.09 6.01
C PRO A 10 7.91 -9.94 5.74
N PHE A 11 8.54 -9.93 4.57
CA PHE A 11 9.49 -8.88 4.16
C PHE A 11 8.83 -7.69 3.45
N ASN A 12 7.50 -7.60 3.46
CA ASN A 12 6.69 -6.54 2.85
C ASN A 12 5.84 -5.82 3.92
N GLY A 13 4.52 -6.01 3.97
CA GLY A 13 3.64 -5.31 4.91
C GLY A 13 4.16 -5.27 6.36
N PRO A 14 4.43 -6.43 6.98
CA PRO A 14 4.95 -6.49 8.36
C PRO A 14 6.34 -5.84 8.51
N PHE A 15 7.17 -5.89 7.48
CA PHE A 15 8.47 -5.23 7.48
C PHE A 15 8.33 -3.70 7.45
N TYR A 16 7.45 -3.16 6.60
CA TYR A 16 7.22 -1.72 6.52
C TYR A 16 6.52 -1.18 7.77
N GLU A 17 5.65 -1.95 8.40
CA GLU A 17 5.05 -1.60 9.70
C GLU A 17 6.10 -1.38 10.78
N GLN A 18 7.15 -2.20 10.81
CA GLN A 18 8.30 -2.04 11.72
C GLN A 18 9.13 -0.79 11.43
N LEU A 19 9.05 -0.26 10.21
CA LEU A 19 9.71 0.99 9.78
C LEU A 19 8.79 2.22 9.90
N ASP A 20 7.75 2.12 10.75
CA ASP A 20 6.76 3.18 11.00
C ASP A 20 5.89 3.59 9.81
N TRP A 21 5.86 2.79 8.75
CA TRP A 21 4.79 2.91 7.77
C TRP A 21 3.49 2.43 8.39
N LYS A 22 2.39 3.14 8.09
CA LYS A 22 1.05 2.79 8.55
C LYS A 22 0.18 2.46 7.36
N ALA A 23 -0.73 1.50 7.51
CA ALA A 23 -1.78 1.26 6.54
C ALA A 23 -2.59 2.55 6.33
N LEU A 24 -2.93 2.85 5.08
CA LEU A 24 -3.85 3.93 4.76
C LEU A 24 -5.27 3.39 4.79
N ASP A 25 -6.16 4.09 5.49
CA ASP A 25 -7.59 3.81 5.41
C ASP A 25 -8.17 4.42 4.12
N ASP A 26 -9.39 4.03 3.76
CA ASP A 26 -10.04 4.49 2.51
C ASP A 26 -10.13 6.02 2.43
N GLU A 27 -10.23 6.70 3.58
CA GLU A 27 -10.29 8.16 3.71
C GLU A 27 -8.94 8.84 3.39
N ASP A 28 -7.82 8.14 3.58
CA ASP A 28 -6.48 8.62 3.30
C ASP A 28 -6.03 8.35 1.85
N LEU A 29 -6.80 7.54 1.11
CA LEU A 29 -6.52 7.24 -0.29
C LEU A 29 -6.88 8.42 -1.18
N THR A 30 -5.85 9.14 -1.62
CA THR A 30 -6.02 10.17 -2.65
C THR A 30 -6.59 9.58 -3.95
N HIS A 31 -7.32 10.40 -4.72
CA HIS A 31 -7.86 9.98 -6.02
C HIS A 31 -6.78 9.45 -6.98
N GLY A 32 -5.57 10.03 -6.94
CA GLY A 32 -4.42 9.55 -7.70
C GLY A 32 -4.01 8.14 -7.30
N LEU A 33 -3.87 7.89 -6.00
CA LEU A 33 -3.50 6.56 -5.48
C LEU A 33 -4.55 5.50 -5.80
N VAL A 34 -5.84 5.83 -5.74
CA VAL A 34 -6.93 4.94 -6.19
C VAL A 34 -6.80 4.58 -7.66
N THR A 35 -6.44 5.56 -8.51
CA THR A 35 -6.27 5.35 -9.95
C THR A 35 -5.09 4.42 -10.23
N GLU A 36 -3.94 4.64 -9.59
CA GLU A 36 -2.77 3.76 -9.68
C GLU A 36 -3.09 2.33 -9.21
N ARG A 37 -3.76 2.18 -8.05
CA ARG A 37 -4.19 0.88 -7.51
C ARG A 37 -5.07 0.10 -8.49
N ARG A 38 -6.01 0.77 -9.17
CA ARG A 38 -6.84 0.16 -10.21
C ARG A 38 -6.02 -0.29 -11.41
N GLY A 39 -5.06 0.52 -11.84
CA GLY A 39 -4.12 0.16 -12.92
C GLY A 39 -3.30 -1.08 -12.59
N GLU A 40 -2.77 -1.14 -11.36
CA GLU A 40 -2.02 -2.31 -10.87
C GLU A 40 -2.89 -3.57 -10.78
N ALA A 41 -4.13 -3.44 -10.33
CA ALA A 41 -5.07 -4.56 -10.28
C ALA A 41 -5.42 -5.07 -11.67
N ALA A 42 -5.66 -4.18 -12.64
CA ALA A 42 -5.88 -4.52 -14.04
C ALA A 42 -4.66 -5.20 -14.68
N ALA A 43 -3.44 -4.88 -14.22
CA ALA A 43 -2.21 -5.56 -14.61
C ALA A 43 -2.00 -6.93 -13.92
N GLY A 44 -2.95 -7.37 -13.09
CA GLY A 44 -2.92 -8.67 -12.43
C GLY A 44 -2.11 -8.72 -11.13
N LEU A 45 -1.70 -7.57 -10.59
CA LEU A 45 -0.92 -7.52 -9.34
C LEU A 45 -1.76 -7.74 -8.09
N ASP A 46 -3.10 -7.81 -8.21
CA ASP A 46 -4.02 -8.01 -7.09
C ASP A 46 -4.42 -9.49 -6.89
N GLN A 47 -3.62 -10.43 -7.43
CA GLN A 47 -3.79 -11.87 -7.22
C GLN A 47 -3.48 -12.32 -5.78
N TRP A 48 -2.73 -11.52 -5.03
CA TRP A 48 -2.50 -11.68 -3.58
C TRP A 48 -2.91 -10.39 -2.86
N PRO A 49 -3.33 -10.44 -1.59
CA PRO A 49 -3.74 -9.26 -0.85
C PRO A 49 -2.64 -8.20 -0.81
N ARG A 50 -2.98 -6.99 -1.27
CA ARG A 50 -2.10 -5.81 -1.21
C ARG A 50 -2.60 -4.79 -0.22
N ILE A 51 -1.70 -3.90 0.19
CA ILE A 51 -1.97 -2.82 1.14
C ILE A 51 -1.22 -1.56 0.72
N ALA A 52 -1.94 -0.43 0.69
CA ALA A 52 -1.32 0.88 0.57
C ALA A 52 -0.91 1.35 1.97
N MET A 53 0.31 1.87 2.07
CA MET A 53 0.89 2.35 3.31
C MET A 53 1.47 3.75 3.10
N GLY A 54 1.45 4.55 4.17
CA GLY A 54 2.00 5.89 4.21
C GLY A 54 3.03 6.05 5.32
N ILE A 55 4.00 6.92 5.08
CA ILE A 55 4.88 7.47 6.11
C ILE A 55 4.92 8.99 5.97
N SER A 56 4.81 9.69 7.10
CA SER A 56 5.04 11.13 7.15
C SER A 56 6.53 11.36 7.35
N LEU A 57 7.17 12.01 6.38
CA LEU A 57 8.56 12.44 6.51
C LEU A 57 8.49 13.86 7.09
N LEU A 58 8.95 14.02 8.33
CA LEU A 58 9.11 15.33 8.97
C LEU A 58 10.08 16.22 8.17
#